data_AF-A0A9N8EM94-F1
#
_entry.id   AF-A0A9N8EM94-F1
#
_cell.length_a   1.000
_cell.length_b   1.000
_cell.length_c   1.000
_cell.angle_alpha   90.00
_cell.angle_beta   90.00
_cell.angle_gamma   90.00
#
_symmetry.space_group_name_H-M   'P 1'
#
loop_
_entity.id
_entity.type
_entity.pdbx_description
1 polymer ?
#
loop_
_entity_poly.entity_id
_entity_poly.type
_entity_poly.pdbx_seq_one_letter_code
_entity_poly.pdbx_strand_id
1 'polypeptide(L)'
;MSPQKWDENHPARILLCKEIKEGRIPMDSSEMGPAEVYYKYHDTVEFQVEGMEYNSTFTSRLRRLREQIKRGQGKAEKGTKTKKKKKEISLTWNENHPARILLYKEIAEGRIPLNEQEMGPAEVWCTYHNTLEFQMDGMEFNGNFATRLSSLRAIVKRDQGRAASDRKALEKAMKNHPVPELNHRGEPQWNGSLAQALLQQDMVEGKHETIRPSELWETRPEYKEAFSRKNDFRWKIRQEIRTKKYLYTLEYRAEEKLRKNLKKEGIVLPDQDEAVGGIIMDLEMER
;
A
#
# COMPACT_ATOMS: atom_id res chain seq x y z
N MET A 1 44.08 23.05 34.15
CA MET A 1 43.13 21.93 34.31
C MET A 1 42.43 21.75 32.97
N SER A 2 41.98 20.55 32.62
CA SER A 2 41.29 20.34 31.33
C SER A 2 39.86 20.87 31.42
N PRO A 3 39.37 21.63 30.42
CA PRO A 3 38.01 22.16 30.44
C PRO A 3 37.00 21.04 30.65
N GLN A 4 36.12 21.19 31.64
CA GLN A 4 35.16 20.14 31.97
C GLN A 4 34.19 19.95 30.78
N LYS A 5 33.97 18.69 30.40
CA LYS A 5 33.19 18.35 29.22
C LYS A 5 31.70 18.67 29.45
N TRP A 6 31.05 19.31 28.48
CA TRP A 6 29.60 19.58 28.52
C TRP A 6 28.79 18.30 28.26
N ASP A 7 28.73 17.42 29.25
CA ASP A 7 27.95 16.18 29.24
C ASP A 7 26.82 16.22 30.28
N GLU A 8 26.14 15.09 30.51
CA GLU A 8 24.97 14.99 31.39
C GLU A 8 25.29 15.25 32.87
N ASN A 9 26.55 15.13 33.26
CA ASN A 9 27.02 15.29 34.63
C ASN A 9 27.59 16.70 34.90
N HIS A 10 27.57 17.59 33.91
CA HIS A 10 28.07 18.95 34.09
C HIS A 10 27.16 19.74 35.05
N PRO A 11 27.69 20.35 36.13
CA PRO A 11 26.89 20.97 37.19
C PRO A 11 25.98 22.09 36.66
N ALA A 12 26.50 23.04 35.87
CA ALA A 12 25.68 24.07 35.23
C ALA A 12 24.58 23.50 34.32
N ARG A 13 24.83 22.37 33.64
CA ARG A 13 23.82 21.73 32.77
C ARG A 13 22.70 21.13 33.60
N ILE A 14 23.02 20.47 34.71
CA ILE A 14 22.04 19.88 35.63
C ILE A 14 21.14 20.98 36.21
N LEU A 15 21.74 22.07 36.69
CA LEU A 15 21.01 23.23 37.20
C LEU A 15 20.06 23.80 36.14
N LEU A 16 20.58 24.13 34.95
CA LEU A 16 19.76 24.67 33.86
C LEU A 16 18.64 23.70 33.43
N CYS A 17 18.92 22.40 33.37
CA CYS A 17 17.90 21.38 33.11
C CYS A 17 16.77 21.42 34.13
N LYS A 18 17.10 21.54 35.41
CA LYS A 18 16.13 21.62 36.51
C LYS A 18 15.29 22.89 36.39
N GLU A 19 15.94 24.04 36.25
CA GLU A 19 15.27 25.34 36.17
C GLU A 19 14.36 25.48 34.93
N ILE A 20 14.74 24.89 33.78
CA ILE A 20 13.90 24.82 32.59
C ILE A 20 12.69 23.90 32.83
N LYS A 21 12.86 22.76 33.49
CA LYS A 21 11.76 21.83 33.81
C LYS A 21 10.79 22.42 34.84
N GLU A 22 11.28 23.22 35.77
CA GLU A 22 10.48 23.94 36.76
C GLU A 22 9.83 25.22 36.19
N GLY A 23 10.10 25.57 34.93
CA GLY A 23 9.52 26.73 34.24
C GLY A 23 10.10 28.08 34.66
N ARG A 24 11.18 28.11 35.46
CA ARG A 24 11.86 29.35 35.88
C ARG A 24 12.75 29.94 34.80
N ILE A 25 13.15 29.10 33.84
CA ILE A 25 13.76 29.49 32.57
C ILE A 25 12.80 29.09 31.45
N PRO A 26 12.21 30.06 30.74
CA PRO A 26 11.39 29.80 29.56
C PRO A 26 12.05 28.92 28.50
N MET A 27 11.22 28.13 27.81
CA MET A 27 11.64 27.32 26.66
C MET A 27 11.91 28.16 25.42
N ASP A 28 11.16 29.25 25.25
CA ASP A 28 11.40 30.19 24.17
C ASP A 28 12.55 31.13 24.54
N SER A 29 13.47 31.31 23.59
CA SER A 29 14.55 32.29 23.69
C SER A 29 14.07 33.74 23.57
N SER A 30 12.87 33.97 23.05
CA SER A 30 12.26 35.30 22.99
C SER A 30 11.82 35.80 24.37
N GLU A 31 11.41 34.90 25.26
CA GLU A 31 10.93 35.21 26.61
C GLU A 31 12.07 35.42 27.61
N MET A 32 13.14 34.64 27.49
CA MET A 32 14.34 34.82 28.32
C MET A 32 15.59 34.49 27.51
N GLY A 33 16.36 35.54 27.23
CA GLY A 33 17.55 35.46 26.38
C GLY A 33 18.72 34.76 27.10
N PRO A 34 19.72 34.25 26.35
CA PRO A 34 20.90 33.62 26.95
C PRO A 34 21.68 34.53 27.90
N ALA A 35 21.78 35.83 27.61
CA ALA A 35 22.44 36.79 28.50
C ALA A 35 21.75 36.87 29.86
N GLU A 36 20.42 36.97 29.84
CA GLU A 36 19.61 37.06 31.05
C GLU A 36 19.68 35.77 31.88
N VAL A 37 19.62 34.60 31.24
CA VAL A 37 19.84 33.32 31.91
C VAL A 37 21.24 33.27 32.53
N TYR A 38 22.27 33.73 31.82
CA TYR A 38 23.62 33.73 32.35
C TYR A 38 23.73 34.57 33.62
N TYR A 39 23.37 35.85 33.57
CA TYR A 39 23.52 36.75 34.72
C TYR A 39 22.63 36.33 35.91
N LYS A 40 21.49 35.69 35.65
CA LYS A 40 20.63 35.17 36.73
C LYS A 40 21.27 34.03 37.53
N TYR A 41 22.14 33.23 36.91
CA TYR A 41 22.74 32.05 37.55
C TYR A 41 24.27 32.10 37.66
N HIS A 42 24.95 33.15 37.17
CA HIS A 42 26.41 33.20 37.13
C HIS A 42 27.08 33.17 38.51
N ASP A 43 26.41 33.68 39.55
CA ASP A 43 26.89 33.66 40.93
C ASP A 43 26.71 32.30 41.62
N THR A 44 26.03 31.35 40.98
CA THR A 44 25.83 30.01 41.53
C THR A 44 27.12 29.20 41.45
N VAL A 45 27.34 28.34 42.45
CA VAL A 45 28.54 27.48 42.53
C VAL A 45 28.64 26.58 41.29
N GLU A 46 27.51 26.20 40.71
CA GLU A 46 27.41 25.39 39.50
C GLU A 46 27.92 26.10 38.23
N PHE A 47 27.89 27.43 38.21
CA PHE A 47 28.36 28.27 37.11
C PHE A 47 29.80 28.78 37.31
N GLN A 48 30.36 28.65 38.50
CA GLN A 48 31.76 29.00 38.80
C GLN A 48 32.78 27.96 38.30
N VAL A 49 32.36 27.08 37.39
CA VAL A 49 33.19 26.02 36.79
C VAL A 49 33.89 26.55 35.53
N GLU A 50 35.14 26.15 35.33
CA GLU A 50 35.96 26.54 34.17
C GLU A 50 35.23 26.26 32.83
N GLY A 51 35.08 27.29 31.99
CA GLY A 51 34.40 27.19 30.69
C GLY A 51 32.90 27.52 30.70
N MET A 52 32.40 28.12 31.78
CA MET A 52 31.06 28.71 31.91
C MET A 52 31.09 30.24 31.85
N GLU A 53 31.78 30.80 30.87
CA GLU A 53 31.74 32.24 30.55
C GLU A 53 30.59 32.56 29.60
N TYR A 54 30.07 33.79 29.65
CA TYR A 54 29.09 34.24 28.68
C TYR A 54 29.73 34.44 27.30
N ASN A 55 29.60 33.42 26.45
CA ASN A 55 30.11 33.42 25.08
C ASN A 55 29.17 32.65 24.14
N SER A 56 29.52 32.59 22.86
CA SER A 56 28.75 31.86 21.84
C SER A 56 28.62 30.35 22.12
N THR A 57 29.53 29.79 22.90
CA THR A 57 29.47 28.39 23.34
C THR A 57 28.36 28.19 24.36
N PHE A 58 28.23 29.08 25.35
CA PHE A 58 27.13 29.06 26.31
C PHE A 58 25.77 29.21 25.63
N THR A 59 25.63 30.18 24.70
CA THR A 59 24.36 30.39 23.98
C THR A 59 23.95 29.16 23.18
N SER A 60 24.91 28.51 22.52
CA SER A 60 24.69 27.26 21.77
C SER A 60 24.32 26.08 22.67
N ARG A 61 24.96 25.97 23.84
CA ARG A 61 24.67 24.94 24.85
C ARG A 61 23.25 25.08 25.41
N LEU A 62 22.85 26.29 25.79
CA LEU A 62 21.51 26.57 26.30
C LEU A 62 20.42 26.31 25.24
N ARG A 63 20.65 26.72 23.98
CA ARG A 63 19.73 26.43 22.87
C ARG A 63 19.54 24.92 22.68
N ARG A 64 20.63 24.15 22.62
CA ARG A 64 20.58 22.69 22.50
C ARG A 64 19.87 22.04 23.69
N LEU A 65 20.07 22.57 24.90
CA LEU A 65 19.43 22.07 26.12
C LEU A 65 17.90 22.26 26.07
N ARG A 66 17.43 23.45 25.67
CA ARG A 66 16.00 23.73 25.44
C ARG A 66 15.41 22.78 24.39
N GLU A 67 16.10 22.58 23.26
CA GLU A 67 15.66 21.62 22.23
C GLU A 67 15.61 20.18 22.73
N GLN A 68 16.60 19.74 23.52
CA GLN A 68 16.63 18.40 24.10
C GLN A 68 15.47 18.18 25.07
N ILE A 69 15.20 19.15 25.96
CA ILE A 69 14.10 19.04 26.91
C ILE A 69 12.76 19.12 26.18
N LYS A 70 12.60 19.96 25.15
CA LYS A 70 11.41 20.01 24.29
C LYS A 70 11.14 18.67 23.59
N ARG A 71 12.20 18.01 23.07
CA ARG A 71 12.10 16.66 22.48
C ARG A 71 11.81 15.57 23.53
N GLY A 72 12.29 15.74 24.76
CA GLY A 72 12.03 14.86 25.90
C GLY A 72 10.61 14.98 26.48
N GLN A 73 10.08 16.20 26.59
CA GLN A 73 8.71 16.47 27.04
C GLN A 73 7.66 15.88 26.07
N GLY A 74 7.94 15.88 24.77
CA GLY A 74 7.12 15.17 23.77
C GLY A 74 7.08 13.63 23.91
N LYS A 75 7.98 13.04 24.72
CA LYS A 75 7.97 11.61 25.06
C LYS A 75 7.39 11.33 26.45
N ALA A 76 7.54 12.24 27.42
CA ALA A 76 7.08 12.06 28.80
C ALA A 76 5.59 12.39 29.03
N GLU A 77 4.98 13.29 28.23
CA GLU A 77 3.53 13.57 28.29
C GLU A 77 2.64 12.44 27.70
N LYS A 78 3.23 11.34 27.23
CA LYS A 78 2.51 10.09 26.91
C LYS A 78 2.28 9.19 28.14
N GLY A 79 2.72 9.59 29.33
CA GLY A 79 2.43 8.90 30.60
C GLY A 79 1.42 9.68 31.43
N THR A 80 0.23 9.09 31.60
CA THR A 80 -0.72 9.35 32.71
C THR A 80 -1.31 10.76 32.84
N LYS A 81 -2.31 11.09 32.01
CA LYS A 81 -3.62 11.61 32.48
C LYS A 81 -4.71 11.15 31.50
N THR A 82 -5.80 10.67 32.06
CA THR A 82 -7.00 10.14 31.43
C THR A 82 -7.60 11.14 30.44
N LYS A 83 -7.16 11.08 29.18
CA LYS A 83 -7.80 11.73 28.04
C LYS A 83 -8.24 10.58 27.15
N LYS A 84 -9.54 10.46 26.94
CA LYS A 84 -10.18 9.63 25.91
C LYS A 84 -9.34 9.77 24.64
N LYS A 85 -8.49 8.77 24.41
CA LYS A 85 -7.42 8.80 23.41
C LYS A 85 -8.12 8.59 22.08
N LYS A 86 -8.65 9.65 21.48
CA LYS A 86 -8.89 9.68 20.04
C LYS A 86 -7.49 9.58 19.45
N LYS A 87 -7.07 8.34 19.22
CA LYS A 87 -5.86 7.99 18.50
C LYS A 87 -6.09 8.66 17.16
N GLU A 88 -5.46 9.80 16.93
CA GLU A 88 -5.47 10.42 15.61
C GLU A 88 -4.69 9.46 14.73
N ILE A 89 -5.43 8.52 14.13
CA ILE A 89 -4.94 7.55 13.19
C ILE A 89 -4.53 8.40 12.01
N SER A 90 -3.23 8.68 11.91
CA SER A 90 -2.67 9.29 10.71
C SER A 90 -2.97 8.34 9.55
N LEU A 91 -3.94 8.73 8.73
CA LEU A 91 -4.39 7.95 7.57
C LEU A 91 -3.19 7.64 6.67
N THR A 92 -2.81 6.37 6.59
CA THR A 92 -1.62 5.94 5.86
C THR A 92 -1.97 5.67 4.40
N TRP A 93 -1.84 6.67 3.53
CA TRP A 93 -2.18 6.58 2.10
C TRP A 93 -1.14 5.81 1.26
N ASN A 94 -1.05 4.50 1.45
CA ASN A 94 -0.17 3.61 0.67
C ASN A 94 -0.94 2.84 -0.42
N GLU A 95 -0.23 2.04 -1.23
CA GLU A 95 -0.80 1.25 -2.33
C GLU A 95 -1.85 0.21 -1.90
N ASN A 96 -1.82 -0.19 -0.63
CA ASN A 96 -2.73 -1.18 -0.07
C ASN A 96 -3.96 -0.54 0.60
N HIS A 97 -4.07 0.79 0.58
CA HIS A 97 -5.18 1.50 1.19
C HIS A 97 -6.50 1.20 0.44
N PRO A 98 -7.57 0.72 1.12
CA PRO A 98 -8.83 0.34 0.48
C PRO A 98 -9.42 1.41 -0.44
N ALA A 99 -9.62 2.65 0.05
CA ALA A 99 -10.11 3.75 -0.79
C ALA A 99 -9.22 4.05 -2.01
N ARG A 100 -7.89 3.87 -1.89
CA ARG A 100 -6.96 4.09 -3.00
C ARG A 100 -7.14 3.01 -4.06
N ILE A 101 -7.28 1.75 -3.64
CA ILE A 101 -7.51 0.61 -4.53
C ILE A 101 -8.83 0.79 -5.29
N LEU A 102 -9.90 1.13 -4.56
CA LEU A 102 -11.20 1.42 -5.17
C LEU A 102 -11.09 2.54 -6.20
N LEU A 103 -10.60 3.71 -5.81
CA LEU A 103 -10.45 4.85 -6.72
C LEU A 103 -9.57 4.51 -7.93
N TYR A 104 -8.48 3.77 -7.75
CA TYR A 104 -7.64 3.34 -8.86
C TYR A 104 -8.41 2.47 -9.85
N LYS A 105 -9.17 1.48 -9.36
CA LYS A 105 -10.01 0.60 -10.18
C LYS A 105 -11.08 1.39 -10.94
N GLU A 106 -11.78 2.29 -10.25
CA GLU A 106 -12.82 3.14 -10.84
C GLU A 106 -12.28 4.07 -11.95
N ILE A 107 -11.08 4.63 -11.77
CA ILE A 107 -10.41 5.44 -12.79
C ILE A 107 -9.93 4.56 -13.95
N ALA A 108 -9.36 3.38 -13.67
CA ALA A 108 -8.87 2.46 -14.70
C ALA A 108 -10.00 1.92 -15.58
N GLU A 109 -11.19 1.69 -15.00
CA GLU A 109 -12.40 1.26 -15.71
C GLU A 109 -13.15 2.42 -16.36
N GLY A 110 -12.69 3.66 -16.17
CA GLY A 110 -13.23 4.86 -16.82
C GLY A 110 -14.51 5.41 -16.20
N ARG A 111 -14.97 4.88 -15.05
CA ARG A 111 -16.13 5.42 -14.31
C ARG A 111 -15.81 6.76 -13.66
N ILE A 112 -14.55 6.95 -13.22
CA ILE A 112 -14.02 8.26 -12.85
C ILE A 112 -13.16 8.76 -14.01
N PRO A 113 -13.50 9.89 -14.65
CA PRO A 113 -12.70 10.42 -15.74
C PRO A 113 -11.32 10.87 -15.27
N LEU A 114 -10.34 10.76 -16.16
CA LEU A 114 -8.98 11.27 -15.94
C LEU A 114 -8.93 12.79 -15.89
N ASN A 115 -9.89 13.43 -16.53
CA ASN A 115 -10.05 14.87 -16.60
C ASN A 115 -10.76 15.37 -15.33
N GLU A 116 -10.20 16.37 -14.66
CA GLU A 116 -10.75 16.90 -13.41
C GLU A 116 -11.99 17.77 -13.64
N GLN A 117 -12.07 18.36 -14.82
CA GLN A 117 -13.16 19.23 -15.25
C GLN A 117 -14.43 18.42 -15.58
N GLU A 118 -14.28 17.14 -15.92
CA GLU A 118 -15.41 16.24 -16.21
C GLU A 118 -16.04 15.70 -14.92
N MET A 119 -15.23 15.42 -13.90
CA MET A 119 -15.72 15.00 -12.59
C MET A 119 -14.78 15.54 -11.49
N GLY A 120 -15.27 16.50 -10.72
CA GLY A 120 -14.48 17.14 -9.68
C GLY A 120 -14.25 16.24 -8.46
N PRO A 121 -13.29 16.57 -7.58
CA PRO A 121 -13.07 15.82 -6.34
C PRO A 121 -14.32 15.75 -5.45
N ALA A 122 -15.13 16.82 -5.39
CA ALA A 122 -16.35 16.85 -4.59
C ALA A 122 -17.38 15.83 -5.10
N GLU A 123 -17.54 15.72 -6.42
CA GLU A 123 -18.47 14.78 -7.04
C GLU A 123 -18.03 13.34 -6.82
N VAL A 124 -16.73 13.04 -7.02
CA VAL A 124 -16.16 11.73 -6.69
C VAL A 124 -16.41 11.40 -5.21
N TRP A 125 -16.17 12.35 -4.31
CA TRP A 125 -16.43 12.12 -2.89
C TRP A 125 -17.91 11.79 -2.64
N CYS A 126 -18.85 12.57 -3.16
CA CYS A 126 -20.28 12.30 -3.00
C CYS A 126 -20.70 10.91 -3.52
N THR A 127 -20.12 10.47 -4.63
CA THR A 127 -20.42 9.15 -5.21
C THR A 127 -19.91 8.00 -4.33
N TYR A 128 -18.72 8.11 -3.74
CA TYR A 128 -18.05 6.99 -3.07
C TYR A 128 -17.95 7.09 -1.54
N HIS A 129 -18.32 8.21 -0.91
CA HIS A 129 -18.15 8.38 0.55
C HIS A 129 -18.93 7.38 1.40
N ASN A 130 -20.02 6.83 0.86
CA ASN A 130 -20.85 5.83 1.56
C ASN A 130 -20.33 4.40 1.39
N THR A 131 -19.31 4.17 0.56
CA THR A 131 -18.75 2.82 0.42
C THR A 131 -17.91 2.47 1.65
N LEU A 132 -17.82 1.17 1.95
CA LEU A 132 -17.08 0.66 3.10
C LEU A 132 -15.63 1.15 3.07
N GLU A 133 -15.01 1.22 1.89
CA GLU A 133 -13.62 1.66 1.69
C GLU A 133 -13.38 3.12 2.09
N PHE A 134 -14.42 3.95 2.14
CA PHE A 134 -14.34 5.36 2.54
C PHE A 134 -14.73 5.60 4.00
N GLN A 135 -15.38 4.64 4.68
CA GLN A 135 -15.79 4.72 6.09
C GLN A 135 -14.64 4.52 7.09
N MET A 136 -13.40 4.82 6.68
CA MET A 136 -12.19 4.64 7.47
C MET A 136 -11.86 5.90 8.29
N ASP A 137 -11.29 5.71 9.48
CA ASP A 137 -10.84 6.82 10.32
C ASP A 137 -9.80 7.70 9.61
N GLY A 138 -10.10 9.00 9.50
CA GLY A 138 -9.22 9.99 8.87
C GLY A 138 -9.41 10.16 7.36
N MET A 139 -10.36 9.45 6.76
CA MET A 139 -10.81 9.72 5.39
C MET A 139 -11.90 10.80 5.43
N GLU A 140 -11.56 11.99 4.94
CA GLU A 140 -12.45 13.16 4.93
C GLU A 140 -12.30 13.92 3.62
N PHE A 141 -13.36 14.61 3.21
CA PHE A 141 -13.29 15.55 2.08
C PHE A 141 -12.50 16.79 2.49
N ASN A 142 -11.24 16.85 2.07
CA ASN A 142 -10.34 17.97 2.32
C ASN A 142 -9.34 18.15 1.16
N GLY A 143 -8.44 19.12 1.29
CA GLY A 143 -7.40 19.37 0.27
C GLY A 143 -6.52 18.14 -0.01
N ASN A 144 -6.25 17.30 1.00
CA ASN A 144 -5.46 16.08 0.81
C ASN A 144 -6.19 15.07 -0.08
N PHE A 145 -7.52 14.96 0.02
CA PHE A 145 -8.31 14.09 -0.86
C PHE A 145 -8.17 14.51 -2.33
N ALA A 146 -8.32 15.80 -2.63
CA ALA A 146 -8.15 16.33 -3.98
C ALA A 146 -6.74 16.05 -4.53
N THR A 147 -5.69 16.29 -3.74
CA THR A 147 -4.31 15.97 -4.13
C THR A 147 -4.09 14.48 -4.40
N ARG A 148 -4.65 13.60 -3.56
CA ARG A 148 -4.56 12.14 -3.73
C ARG A 148 -5.27 11.67 -4.99
N LEU A 149 -6.47 12.19 -5.26
CA LEU A 149 -7.24 11.85 -6.45
C LEU A 149 -6.51 12.31 -7.73
N SER A 150 -6.00 13.54 -7.74
CA SER A 150 -5.19 14.06 -8.85
C SER A 150 -3.94 13.23 -9.10
N SER A 151 -3.24 12.83 -8.02
CA SER A 151 -2.08 11.92 -8.11
C SER A 151 -2.45 10.55 -8.70
N LEU A 152 -3.60 9.99 -8.32
CA LEU A 152 -4.09 8.72 -8.87
C LEU A 152 -4.41 8.82 -10.35
N ARG A 153 -5.07 9.90 -10.79
CA ARG A 153 -5.32 10.17 -12.21
C ARG A 153 -4.02 10.21 -13.01
N ALA A 154 -3.00 10.90 -12.49
CA ALA A 154 -1.69 10.96 -13.14
C ALA A 154 -1.02 9.58 -13.26
N ILE A 155 -1.12 8.74 -12.22
CA ILE A 155 -0.62 7.37 -12.24
C ILE A 155 -1.33 6.56 -13.33
N VAL A 156 -2.68 6.52 -13.32
CA VAL A 156 -3.45 5.75 -14.29
C VAL A 156 -3.18 6.22 -15.72
N LYS A 157 -3.15 7.54 -15.96
CA LYS A 157 -2.82 8.11 -17.28
C LYS A 157 -1.44 7.66 -17.78
N ARG A 158 -0.44 7.69 -16.90
CA ARG A 158 0.92 7.23 -17.23
C ARG A 158 0.92 5.74 -17.55
N ASP A 159 0.23 4.94 -16.75
CA ASP A 159 0.21 3.48 -16.91
C ASP A 159 -0.55 3.08 -18.18
N GLN A 160 -1.64 3.77 -18.55
CA GLN A 160 -2.31 3.65 -19.84
C GLN A 160 -1.38 4.00 -21.01
N GLY A 161 -0.59 5.07 -20.88
CA GLY A 161 0.42 5.43 -21.88
C GLY A 161 1.50 4.36 -22.06
N ARG A 162 1.96 3.74 -20.96
CA ARG A 162 2.89 2.61 -20.99
C ARG A 162 2.26 1.40 -21.67
N ALA A 163 1.04 1.03 -21.28
CA ALA A 163 0.32 -0.09 -21.90
C ALA A 163 0.12 0.10 -23.41
N ALA A 164 -0.17 1.33 -23.86
CA ALA A 164 -0.27 1.63 -25.29
C ALA A 164 1.07 1.49 -26.03
N SER A 165 2.17 1.93 -25.43
CA SER A 165 3.51 1.73 -25.96
C SER A 165 3.91 0.25 -26.00
N ASP A 166 3.64 -0.49 -24.93
CA ASP A 166 3.92 -1.92 -24.84
C ASP A 166 3.11 -2.71 -25.87
N ARG A 167 1.84 -2.35 -26.09
CA ARG A 167 1.01 -2.92 -27.16
C ARG A 167 1.64 -2.69 -28.53
N LYS A 168 2.09 -1.48 -28.84
CA LYS A 168 2.76 -1.19 -30.13
C LYS A 168 4.06 -1.97 -30.28
N ALA A 169 4.84 -2.09 -29.20
CA ALA A 169 6.06 -2.88 -29.19
C ALA A 169 5.78 -4.37 -29.43
N LEU A 170 4.72 -4.90 -28.80
CA LEU A 170 4.27 -6.27 -29.00
C LEU A 170 3.81 -6.52 -30.43
N GLU A 171 2.99 -5.62 -31.00
CA GLU A 171 2.53 -5.72 -32.40
C GLU A 171 3.73 -5.73 -33.37
N LYS A 172 4.74 -4.88 -33.14
CA LYS A 172 5.98 -4.88 -33.91
C LYS A 172 6.77 -6.18 -33.74
N ALA A 173 6.87 -6.69 -32.51
CA ALA A 173 7.57 -7.94 -32.22
C ALA A 173 6.88 -9.14 -32.90
N MET A 174 5.54 -9.22 -32.84
CA MET A 174 4.77 -10.26 -33.52
C MET A 174 4.94 -10.22 -35.04
N LYS A 175 5.06 -9.01 -35.62
CA LYS A 175 5.32 -8.84 -37.06
C LYS A 175 6.72 -9.29 -37.46
N ASN A 176 7.72 -9.07 -36.61
CA ASN A 176 9.11 -9.44 -36.85
C ASN A 176 9.40 -10.91 -36.51
N HIS A 177 8.63 -11.49 -35.59
CA HIS A 177 8.80 -12.84 -35.08
C HIS A 177 7.45 -13.56 -35.17
N PRO A 178 7.06 -14.03 -36.37
CA PRO A 178 5.83 -14.79 -36.54
C PRO A 178 5.87 -16.05 -35.67
N VAL A 179 4.71 -16.42 -35.13
CA VAL A 179 4.58 -17.64 -34.33
C VAL A 179 4.91 -18.84 -35.24
N PRO A 180 5.83 -19.73 -34.82
CA PRO A 180 6.09 -20.95 -35.58
C PRO A 180 4.82 -21.79 -35.71
N GLU A 181 4.56 -22.30 -36.92
CA GLU A 181 3.41 -23.19 -37.19
C GLU A 181 3.55 -24.51 -36.44
N LEU A 182 4.78 -24.98 -36.29
CA LEU A 182 5.12 -26.24 -35.63
C LEU A 182 5.88 -25.98 -34.33
N ASN A 183 5.58 -26.79 -33.33
CA ASN A 183 6.32 -26.85 -32.09
C ASN A 183 7.67 -27.58 -32.26
N HIS A 184 8.47 -27.64 -31.19
CA HIS A 184 9.77 -28.35 -31.17
C HIS A 184 9.68 -29.87 -31.47
N ARG A 185 8.48 -30.45 -31.51
CA ARG A 185 8.22 -31.86 -31.84
C ARG A 185 7.71 -32.04 -33.27
N GLY A 186 7.57 -30.97 -34.04
CA GLY A 186 6.99 -30.99 -35.39
C GLY A 186 5.46 -31.10 -35.42
N GLU A 187 4.78 -30.86 -34.30
CA GLU A 187 3.31 -30.86 -34.22
C GLU A 187 2.76 -29.43 -34.30
N PRO A 188 1.50 -29.22 -34.72
CA PRO A 188 0.90 -27.89 -34.76
C PRO A 188 0.99 -27.15 -33.43
N GLN A 189 1.28 -25.85 -33.51
CA GLN A 189 1.42 -24.99 -32.36
C GLN A 189 0.08 -24.85 -31.61
N TRP A 190 0.04 -25.28 -30.35
CA TRP A 190 -1.17 -25.20 -29.53
C TRP A 190 -1.55 -23.76 -29.15
N ASN A 191 -0.58 -22.97 -28.71
CA ASN A 191 -0.85 -21.64 -28.16
C ASN A 191 -1.34 -20.70 -29.26
N GLY A 192 -2.55 -20.15 -29.09
CA GLY A 192 -3.18 -19.28 -30.09
C GLY A 192 -3.84 -20.04 -31.25
N SER A 193 -3.91 -21.37 -31.20
CA SER A 193 -4.63 -22.17 -32.20
C SER A 193 -6.15 -22.08 -32.02
N LEU A 194 -6.88 -22.37 -33.10
CA LEU A 194 -8.34 -22.53 -33.05
C LEU A 194 -8.74 -23.63 -32.05
N ALA A 195 -7.99 -24.73 -32.02
CA ALA A 195 -8.22 -25.84 -31.10
C ALA A 195 -8.14 -25.40 -29.61
N GLN A 196 -7.25 -24.46 -29.26
CA GLN A 196 -7.21 -23.91 -27.90
C GLN A 196 -8.48 -23.10 -27.58
N ALA A 197 -8.90 -22.23 -28.50
CA ALA A 197 -10.10 -21.40 -28.30
C ALA A 197 -11.36 -22.26 -28.14
N LEU A 198 -11.51 -23.30 -28.97
CA LEU A 198 -12.62 -24.24 -28.88
C LEU A 198 -12.60 -25.03 -27.57
N LEU A 199 -11.42 -25.45 -27.10
CA LEU A 199 -11.31 -26.15 -25.82
C LEU A 199 -11.74 -25.24 -24.66
N GLN A 200 -11.34 -23.97 -24.68
CA GLN A 200 -11.75 -23.01 -23.67
C GLN A 200 -13.28 -22.84 -23.65
N GLN A 201 -13.92 -22.78 -24.81
CA GLN A 201 -15.38 -22.76 -24.91
C GLN A 201 -16.01 -24.04 -24.35
N ASP A 202 -15.53 -25.22 -24.75
CA ASP A 202 -16.04 -26.50 -24.25
C ASP A 202 -15.85 -26.65 -22.73
N MET A 203 -14.80 -26.05 -22.18
CA MET A 203 -14.58 -25.98 -20.73
C MET A 203 -15.49 -24.98 -20.01
N VAL A 204 -15.93 -23.91 -20.66
CA VAL A 204 -16.95 -22.99 -20.12
C VAL A 204 -18.32 -23.68 -20.12
N GLU A 205 -18.59 -24.50 -21.14
CA GLU A 205 -19.81 -25.33 -21.24
C GLU A 205 -19.77 -26.58 -20.35
N GLY A 206 -18.71 -26.78 -19.56
CA GLY A 206 -18.60 -27.92 -18.63
C GLY A 206 -18.37 -29.29 -19.29
N LYS A 207 -18.20 -29.37 -20.61
CA LYS A 207 -18.10 -30.66 -21.33
C LYS A 207 -16.94 -31.53 -20.82
N HIS A 208 -15.82 -30.90 -20.49
CA HIS A 208 -14.65 -31.59 -19.94
C HIS A 208 -14.87 -32.31 -18.60
N GLU A 209 -15.96 -32.01 -17.89
CA GLU A 209 -16.38 -32.70 -16.65
C GLU A 209 -17.33 -33.86 -16.97
N THR A 210 -18.17 -33.71 -18.01
CA THR A 210 -19.19 -34.70 -18.38
C THR A 210 -18.68 -35.88 -19.20
N ILE A 211 -17.66 -35.66 -20.05
CA ILE A 211 -17.15 -36.67 -20.98
C ILE A 211 -15.64 -36.86 -20.82
N ARG A 212 -15.15 -38.04 -21.18
CA ARG A 212 -13.72 -38.35 -21.03
C ARG A 212 -12.89 -37.49 -21.99
N PRO A 213 -11.64 -37.13 -21.63
CA PRO A 213 -10.75 -36.39 -22.52
C PRO A 213 -10.60 -36.99 -23.93
N SER A 214 -10.60 -38.31 -24.04
CA SER A 214 -10.55 -39.02 -25.32
C SER A 214 -11.81 -38.83 -26.16
N GLU A 215 -12.98 -38.79 -25.53
CA GLU A 215 -14.27 -38.59 -26.19
C GLU A 215 -14.41 -37.13 -26.61
N LEU A 216 -14.01 -36.19 -25.73
CA LEU A 216 -13.98 -34.76 -26.05
C LEU A 216 -13.06 -34.47 -27.24
N TRP A 217 -11.90 -35.11 -27.30
CA TRP A 217 -11.00 -35.02 -28.46
C TRP A 217 -11.66 -35.51 -29.75
N GLU A 218 -12.57 -36.48 -29.68
CA GLU A 218 -13.26 -37.01 -30.85
C GLU A 218 -14.37 -36.11 -31.39
N THR A 219 -14.92 -35.23 -30.56
CA THR A 219 -16.07 -34.37 -30.90
C THR A 219 -15.79 -33.34 -31.98
N ARG A 220 -14.54 -32.89 -32.13
CA ARG A 220 -14.17 -31.80 -33.05
C ARG A 220 -12.95 -32.19 -33.90
N PRO A 221 -12.98 -31.94 -35.22
CA PRO A 221 -11.84 -32.23 -36.10
C PRO A 221 -10.59 -31.41 -35.74
N GLU A 222 -10.77 -30.17 -35.26
CA GLU A 222 -9.67 -29.25 -34.93
C GLU A 222 -8.78 -29.79 -33.80
N TYR A 223 -9.35 -30.57 -32.87
CA TYR A 223 -8.58 -31.24 -31.82
C TYR A 223 -7.69 -32.36 -32.36
N LYS A 224 -8.16 -33.05 -33.40
CA LYS A 224 -7.43 -34.14 -34.06
C LYS A 224 -6.30 -33.60 -34.91
N GLU A 225 -6.53 -32.47 -35.57
CA GLU A 225 -5.51 -31.76 -36.33
C GLU A 225 -4.42 -31.20 -35.41
N ALA A 226 -4.79 -30.65 -34.26
CA ALA A 226 -3.82 -30.10 -33.31
C ALA A 226 -3.00 -31.17 -32.56
N PHE A 227 -3.52 -32.40 -32.41
CA PHE A 227 -2.86 -33.48 -31.68
C PHE A 227 -2.91 -34.80 -32.42
N SER A 228 -1.74 -35.29 -32.83
CA SER A 228 -1.56 -36.63 -33.38
C SER A 228 -1.85 -37.74 -32.36
N ARG A 229 -1.81 -37.45 -31.05
CA ARG A 229 -2.01 -38.44 -29.97
C ARG A 229 -3.12 -38.00 -29.01
N LYS A 230 -4.09 -38.88 -28.80
CA LYS A 230 -5.21 -38.68 -27.84
C LYS A 230 -4.75 -38.32 -26.42
N ASN A 231 -3.64 -38.90 -25.96
CA ASN A 231 -3.13 -38.67 -24.61
C ASN A 231 -2.58 -37.25 -24.39
N ASP A 232 -2.14 -36.56 -25.45
CA ASP A 232 -1.57 -35.22 -25.33
C ASP A 232 -2.68 -34.16 -25.10
N PHE A 233 -3.87 -34.40 -25.67
CA PHE A 233 -5.05 -33.56 -25.43
C PHE A 233 -5.48 -33.53 -23.96
N ARG A 234 -5.41 -34.68 -23.27
CA ARG A 234 -5.66 -34.75 -21.81
C ARG A 234 -4.75 -33.81 -21.04
N TRP A 235 -3.50 -33.66 -21.46
CA TRP A 235 -2.56 -32.76 -20.82
C TRP A 235 -2.98 -31.30 -21.01
N LYS A 236 -3.50 -30.92 -22.18
CA LYS A 236 -4.03 -29.56 -22.44
C LYS A 236 -5.22 -29.20 -21.57
N ILE A 237 -6.19 -30.11 -21.42
CA ILE A 237 -7.30 -29.91 -20.49
C ILE A 237 -6.75 -29.63 -19.08
N ARG A 238 -5.80 -30.44 -18.60
CA ARG A 238 -5.17 -30.23 -17.30
C ARG A 238 -4.42 -28.91 -17.21
N GLN A 239 -3.75 -28.47 -18.28
CA GLN A 239 -3.09 -27.17 -18.30
C GLN A 239 -4.12 -26.04 -18.11
N GLU A 240 -5.21 -26.04 -18.86
CA GLU A 240 -6.26 -25.02 -18.75
C GLU A 240 -6.93 -25.04 -17.37
N ILE A 241 -7.21 -26.22 -16.79
CA ILE A 241 -7.71 -26.35 -15.40
C ILE A 241 -6.73 -25.73 -14.40
N ARG A 242 -5.42 -26.02 -14.54
CA ARG A 242 -4.40 -25.46 -13.64
C ARG A 242 -4.31 -23.95 -13.78
N THR A 243 -4.40 -23.42 -14.99
CA THR A 243 -4.45 -21.97 -15.25
C THR A 243 -5.67 -21.35 -14.56
N LYS A 244 -6.87 -21.93 -14.71
CA LYS A 244 -8.08 -21.48 -14.02
C LYS A 244 -7.90 -21.47 -12.48
N LYS A 245 -7.43 -22.58 -11.90
CA LYS A 245 -7.16 -22.68 -10.45
C LYS A 245 -6.14 -21.63 -9.97
N TYR A 246 -5.10 -21.39 -10.77
CA TYR A 246 -4.08 -20.40 -10.45
C TYR A 246 -4.65 -18.98 -10.47
N LEU A 247 -5.42 -18.61 -11.51
CA LEU A 247 -6.08 -17.30 -11.60
C LEU A 247 -7.04 -17.08 -10.43
N TYR A 248 -7.87 -18.07 -10.11
CA TYR A 248 -8.73 -18.03 -8.92
C TYR A 248 -7.93 -17.81 -7.62
N THR A 249 -6.79 -18.49 -7.48
CA THR A 249 -5.92 -18.32 -6.30
C THR A 249 -5.37 -16.89 -6.20
N LEU A 250 -5.05 -16.25 -7.34
CA LEU A 250 -4.60 -14.86 -7.35
C LEU A 250 -5.72 -13.90 -6.92
N GLU A 251 -6.93 -14.08 -7.44
CA GLU A 251 -8.11 -13.30 -7.08
C GLU A 251 -8.43 -13.45 -5.59
N TYR A 252 -8.56 -14.69 -5.12
CA TYR A 252 -8.82 -15.01 -3.72
C TYR A 252 -7.77 -14.37 -2.77
N ARG A 253 -6.48 -14.44 -3.11
CA ARG A 253 -5.41 -13.81 -2.31
C ARG A 253 -5.50 -12.29 -2.32
N ALA A 254 -5.90 -11.67 -3.43
CA ALA A 254 -6.09 -10.24 -3.52
C ALA A 254 -7.26 -9.79 -2.64
N GLU A 255 -8.38 -10.52 -2.67
CA GLU A 255 -9.56 -10.29 -1.83
C GLU A 255 -9.27 -10.48 -0.34
N GLU A 256 -8.58 -11.57 0.03
CA GLU A 256 -8.14 -11.79 1.41
C GLU A 256 -7.28 -10.64 1.93
N LYS A 257 -6.36 -10.14 1.09
CA LYS A 257 -5.50 -9.02 1.45
C LYS A 257 -6.32 -7.74 1.64
N LEU A 258 -7.31 -7.49 0.78
CA LEU A 258 -8.23 -6.37 0.94
C LEU A 258 -9.05 -6.50 2.23
N ARG A 259 -9.62 -7.68 2.52
CA ARG A 259 -10.36 -7.97 3.77
C ARG A 259 -9.49 -7.74 5.01
N LYS A 260 -8.24 -8.18 4.99
CA LYS A 260 -7.26 -7.96 6.09
C LYS A 260 -6.96 -6.47 6.28
N ASN A 261 -6.83 -5.70 5.20
CA ASN A 261 -6.60 -4.26 5.28
C ASN A 261 -7.82 -3.51 5.83
N LEU A 262 -9.03 -3.86 5.37
CA LEU A 262 -10.29 -3.31 5.90
C LEU A 262 -10.41 -3.56 7.41
N LYS A 263 -10.15 -4.80 7.87
CA LYS A 263 -10.15 -5.16 9.30
C LYS A 263 -9.11 -4.37 10.10
N LYS A 264 -7.89 -4.21 9.58
CA LYS A 264 -6.80 -3.46 10.25
C LYS A 264 -7.16 -2.00 10.50
N GLU A 265 -7.93 -1.41 9.60
CA GLU A 265 -8.28 0.01 9.61
C GLU A 265 -9.63 0.26 10.33
N GLY A 266 -10.18 -0.75 11.00
CA GLY A 266 -11.33 -0.61 11.90
C GLY A 266 -12.69 -0.86 11.26
N ILE A 267 -12.75 -1.26 9.99
CA ILE A 267 -14.02 -1.62 9.33
C ILE A 267 -14.36 -3.07 9.68
N VAL A 268 -15.41 -3.25 10.48
CA VAL A 268 -15.95 -4.57 10.82
C VAL A 268 -16.82 -5.04 9.66
N LEU A 269 -16.27 -5.95 8.85
CA LEU A 269 -17.07 -6.70 7.88
C LEU A 269 -17.91 -7.74 8.65
N PRO A 270 -19.21 -7.90 8.36
CA PRO A 270 -19.97 -9.03 8.86
C PRO A 270 -19.28 -10.32 8.40
N ASP A 271 -19.08 -11.26 9.32
CA ASP A 271 -18.45 -12.53 8.99
C ASP A 271 -19.36 -13.31 8.02
N GLN A 272 -19.00 -13.31 6.75
CA GLN A 272 -19.54 -14.25 5.77
C GLN A 272 -18.83 -15.60 5.93
N ASP A 273 -19.04 -16.25 7.06
CA ASP A 273 -18.61 -17.64 7.26
C ASP A 273 -19.73 -18.65 6.91
N GLU A 274 -20.89 -18.19 6.40
CA GLU A 274 -21.99 -19.10 6.00
C GLU A 274 -22.24 -19.21 4.48
N ALA A 275 -21.52 -18.50 3.60
CA ALA A 275 -21.78 -18.56 2.15
C ALA A 275 -20.65 -19.16 1.29
N VAL A 276 -19.44 -19.36 1.83
CA VAL A 276 -18.30 -19.88 1.04
C VAL A 276 -18.12 -21.40 1.22
N GLY A 277 -18.82 -22.00 2.20
CA GLY A 277 -18.89 -23.46 2.37
C GLY A 277 -19.66 -24.19 1.25
N GLY A 278 -20.41 -23.46 0.41
CA GLY A 278 -21.23 -24.04 -0.67
C GLY A 278 -20.49 -24.34 -1.97
N ILE A 279 -19.30 -23.77 -2.21
CA ILE A 279 -18.53 -24.01 -3.46
C ILE A 279 -17.31 -24.92 -3.21
N ILE A 280 -16.85 -25.01 -1.96
CA ILE A 280 -15.71 -25.87 -1.58
C ILE A 280 -16.15 -27.33 -1.38
N MET A 281 -17.41 -27.61 -1.04
CA MET A 281 -17.89 -29.01 -0.94
C MET A 281 -17.97 -29.74 -2.29
N ASP A 282 -18.10 -29.03 -3.42
CA ASP A 282 -18.15 -29.67 -4.74
C ASP A 282 -16.76 -29.98 -5.32
N LEU A 283 -15.68 -29.43 -4.77
CA LEU A 283 -14.31 -29.69 -5.21
C LEU A 283 -13.50 -30.61 -4.28
N GLU A 284 -14.00 -30.91 -3.08
CA GLU A 284 -13.36 -31.83 -2.13
C GLU A 284 -14.03 -33.22 -2.02
N MET A 285 -15.13 -33.47 -2.76
CA MET A 285 -15.78 -34.79 -2.81
C MET A 285 -15.25 -35.76 -3.89
N GLU A 286 -14.19 -35.42 -4.63
CA GLU A 286 -13.61 -36.30 -5.66
C GLU A 286 -12.18 -36.75 -5.33
N ARG A 287 -12.04 -37.55 -4.26
CA ARG A 287 -10.95 -38.53 -4.14
C ARG A 287 -11.37 -39.88 -4.70
#